data_AF-A0A9D0I7V2-F1
#
_entry.id   AF-A0A9D0I7V2-F1
#
_cell.length_a   1.000
_cell.length_b   1.000
_cell.length_c   1.000
_cell.angle_alpha   90.00
_cell.angle_beta   90.00
_cell.angle_gamma   90.00
#
_symmetry.space_group_name_H-M   'P 1'
#
loop_
_entity.id
_entity.type
_entity.pdbx_description
1 polymer ?
#
loop_
_entity_poly.entity_id
_entity_poly.type
_entity_poly.pdbx_seq_one_letter_code
_entity_poly.pdbx_strand_id
1 'polypeptide(L)'
;MQIKINRAPVLTLWAAIVAQRLGFDRDVALTLGRAVAGLTAYLKGKALGLFHPAPEEVKKKRLALRPKETIVIDLLGRAVPAVMTEDGIRALSGNRPMDPRSVERYLQSKFGPALDEVTAAMRELAESLPPEELARRAFELYEQFRPLVPPGVRGWGRAGVLDLDRIRDLARRLQANPSTR
;
A
#
# COMPACT_ATOMS: atom_id res chain seq x y z
N MET A 1 4.08 -5.29 20.66
CA MET A 1 3.47 -6.54 20.12
C MET A 1 4.11 -6.91 18.79
N GLN A 2 4.31 -8.20 18.50
CA GLN A 2 4.91 -8.67 17.24
C GLN A 2 4.02 -9.70 16.52
N ILE A 3 3.91 -9.59 15.19
CA ILE A 3 3.21 -10.56 14.34
C ILE A 3 4.05 -10.99 13.15
N LYS A 4 3.88 -12.23 12.69
CA LYS A 4 4.59 -12.76 11.51
C LYS A 4 3.72 -12.62 10.27
N ILE A 5 4.10 -11.75 9.34
CA ILE A 5 3.28 -11.41 8.18
C ILE A 5 4.11 -11.04 6.94
N ASN A 6 3.54 -11.25 5.75
CA ASN A 6 4.13 -10.79 4.49
C ASN A 6 4.11 -9.26 4.36
N ARG A 7 5.03 -8.72 3.57
CA ARG A 7 5.10 -7.27 3.26
C ARG A 7 3.89 -6.73 2.49
N ALA A 8 3.26 -7.55 1.66
CA ALA A 8 2.15 -7.14 0.80
C ALA A 8 0.90 -6.67 1.60
N PRO A 9 0.32 -7.44 2.53
CA PRO A 9 -0.81 -6.97 3.34
C PRO A 9 -0.45 -5.75 4.21
N VAL A 10 0.79 -5.68 4.74
CA VAL A 10 1.28 -4.50 5.48
C VAL A 10 1.30 -3.25 4.62
N LEU A 11 1.83 -3.33 3.39
CA LEU A 11 1.84 -2.20 2.47
C LEU A 11 0.43 -1.83 2.01
N THR A 12 -0.45 -2.81 1.79
CA THR A 12 -1.86 -2.56 1.44
C THR A 12 -2.56 -1.76 2.52
N LEU A 13 -2.44 -2.16 3.80
CA LEU A 13 -3.06 -1.46 4.91
C LEU A 13 -2.47 -0.06 5.11
N TRP A 14 -1.14 0.07 5.12
CA TRP A 14 -0.48 1.35 5.29
C TRP A 14 -0.86 2.35 4.19
N ALA A 15 -0.83 1.93 2.92
CA ALA A 15 -1.21 2.78 1.80
C ALA A 15 -2.69 3.19 1.84
N ALA A 16 -3.59 2.31 2.31
CA ALA A 16 -4.98 2.67 2.53
C ALA A 16 -5.13 3.72 3.64
N ILE A 17 -4.44 3.57 4.78
CA ILE A 17 -4.47 4.55 5.87
C ILE A 17 -3.93 5.91 5.40
N VAL A 18 -2.83 5.92 4.65
CA VAL A 18 -2.28 7.16 4.07
C VAL A 18 -3.29 7.78 3.10
N ALA A 19 -3.92 7.01 2.21
CA ALA A 19 -4.94 7.53 1.31
C ALA A 19 -6.12 8.16 2.07
N GLN A 20 -6.62 7.52 3.14
CA GLN A 20 -7.66 8.12 3.99
C GLN A 20 -7.19 9.43 4.62
N ARG A 21 -5.95 9.47 5.12
CA ARG A 21 -5.36 10.68 5.72
C ARG A 21 -5.20 11.83 4.72
N LEU A 22 -5.09 11.52 3.43
CA LEU A 22 -5.07 12.46 2.30
C LEU A 22 -6.47 12.85 1.79
N GLY A 23 -7.55 12.36 2.42
CA GLY A 23 -8.91 12.77 2.13
C GLY A 23 -9.73 11.82 1.24
N PHE A 24 -9.19 10.65 0.87
CA PHE A 24 -9.98 9.65 0.17
C PHE A 24 -10.94 8.92 1.13
N ASP A 25 -12.13 8.57 0.67
CA ASP A 25 -13.01 7.70 1.44
C ASP A 25 -12.41 6.29 1.59
N ARG A 26 -13.01 5.52 2.50
CA ARG A 26 -12.52 4.19 2.88
C ARG A 26 -12.43 3.23 1.70
N ASP A 27 -13.42 3.21 0.83
CA ASP A 27 -13.52 2.23 -0.25
C ASP A 27 -12.50 2.55 -1.35
N VAL A 28 -12.36 3.83 -1.68
CA VAL A 28 -11.29 4.32 -2.57
C VAL A 28 -9.93 3.95 -1.98
N ALA A 29 -9.69 4.28 -0.71
CA ALA A 29 -8.43 4.05 -0.03
C ALA A 29 -8.02 2.56 0.00
N LEU A 30 -8.96 1.66 0.26
CA LEU A 30 -8.71 0.21 0.24
C LEU A 30 -8.22 -0.25 -1.14
N THR A 31 -8.91 0.16 -2.21
CA THR A 31 -8.53 -0.24 -3.57
C THR A 31 -7.18 0.38 -3.98
N LEU A 32 -6.94 1.65 -3.66
CA LEU A 32 -5.64 2.30 -3.89
C LEU A 32 -4.51 1.56 -3.16
N GLY A 33 -4.70 1.22 -1.89
CA GLY A 33 -3.70 0.49 -1.11
C GLY A 33 -3.38 -0.89 -1.70
N ARG A 34 -4.39 -1.59 -2.22
CA ARG A 34 -4.18 -2.88 -2.90
C ARG A 34 -3.36 -2.71 -4.18
N ALA A 35 -3.64 -1.67 -4.96
CA ALA A 35 -2.90 -1.38 -6.19
C ALA A 35 -1.44 -1.00 -5.91
N VAL A 36 -1.17 -0.14 -4.91
CA VAL A 36 0.19 0.24 -4.50
C VAL A 36 1.03 -0.99 -4.15
N ALA A 37 0.47 -1.93 -3.39
CA ALA A 37 1.16 -3.17 -3.04
C ALA A 37 1.45 -4.04 -4.26
N GLY A 38 0.49 -4.15 -5.20
CA GLY A 38 0.66 -4.89 -6.45
C GLY A 38 1.75 -4.30 -7.36
N LEU A 39 1.73 -2.98 -7.57
CA LEU A 39 2.73 -2.26 -8.35
C LEU A 39 4.13 -2.40 -7.73
N THR A 40 4.22 -2.27 -6.41
CA THR A 40 5.50 -2.44 -5.69
C THR A 40 6.03 -3.87 -5.77
N ALA A 41 5.16 -4.88 -5.67
CA ALA A 41 5.55 -6.27 -5.87
C ALA A 41 6.03 -6.52 -7.31
N TYR A 42 5.34 -5.99 -8.31
CA TYR A 42 5.76 -6.11 -9.72
C TYR A 42 7.15 -5.51 -9.96
N LEU A 43 7.39 -4.28 -9.50
CA LEU A 43 8.70 -3.63 -9.63
C LEU A 43 9.81 -4.44 -8.94
N LYS A 44 9.54 -4.97 -7.74
CA LYS A 44 10.51 -5.79 -7.02
C LYS A 44 10.76 -7.14 -7.72
N GLY A 45 9.72 -7.79 -8.24
CA GLY A 45 9.86 -9.03 -9.00
C GLY A 45 10.67 -8.84 -10.28
N LYS A 46 10.46 -7.72 -10.99
CA LYS A 46 11.29 -7.34 -12.14
C LYS A 46 12.76 -7.13 -11.75
N ALA A 47 13.02 -6.38 -10.68
CA ALA A 47 14.37 -6.13 -10.18
C ALA A 47 15.10 -7.40 -9.69
N LEU A 48 14.35 -8.46 -9.33
CA LEU A 48 14.89 -9.76 -8.96
C LEU A 48 14.99 -10.75 -10.14
N GLY A 49 14.60 -10.35 -11.36
CA GLY A 49 14.53 -11.24 -12.52
C GLY A 49 13.42 -12.30 -12.46
N LEU A 50 12.46 -12.16 -11.53
CA LEU A 50 11.34 -13.09 -11.35
C LEU A 50 10.19 -12.84 -12.32
N PHE A 51 10.08 -11.61 -12.83
CA PHE A 51 9.08 -11.21 -13.81
C PHE A 51 9.74 -10.79 -15.11
N HIS A 52 9.36 -11.48 -16.19
CA HIS A 52 9.67 -11.05 -17.53
C HIS A 52 8.63 -10.03 -17.99
N PRO A 53 9.04 -8.94 -18.66
CA PRO A 53 8.10 -8.00 -19.23
C PRO A 53 7.18 -8.73 -20.22
N ALA A 54 5.88 -8.44 -20.16
CA ALA A 54 4.95 -8.94 -21.17
C ALA A 54 5.41 -8.47 -22.57
N PRO A 55 5.21 -9.28 -23.62
CA PRO A 55 5.45 -8.86 -25.00
C PRO A 55 4.76 -7.53 -25.32
N GLU A 56 5.34 -6.73 -26.21
CA GLU A 56 4.80 -5.40 -26.55
C GLU A 56 3.37 -5.46 -27.09
N GLU A 57 3.04 -6.48 -27.87
CA GLU A 57 1.68 -6.73 -28.37
C GLU A 57 0.68 -6.92 -27.22
N VAL A 58 1.08 -7.61 -26.14
CA VAL A 58 0.24 -7.83 -24.96
C VAL A 58 0.06 -6.51 -24.20
N LYS A 59 1.12 -5.70 -24.09
CA LYS A 59 1.04 -4.36 -23.46
C LYS A 59 0.11 -3.44 -24.25
N LYS A 60 0.27 -3.38 -25.57
CA LYS A 60 -0.58 -2.59 -26.48
C LYS A 60 -2.04 -3.00 -26.38
N LYS A 61 -2.33 -4.31 -26.41
CA LYS A 61 -3.70 -4.82 -26.22
C LYS A 61 -4.27 -4.46 -24.85
N ARG A 62 -3.49 -4.58 -23.77
CA ARG A 62 -3.94 -4.18 -22.42
C ARG A 62 -4.25 -2.69 -22.34
N LEU A 63 -3.42 -1.85 -22.95
CA LEU A 63 -3.65 -0.41 -23.00
C LEU A 63 -4.89 -0.05 -23.82
N ALA A 64 -5.10 -0.71 -24.96
CA ALA A 64 -6.28 -0.51 -25.80
C ALA A 64 -7.59 -0.93 -25.11
N LEU A 65 -7.53 -1.94 -24.23
CA LEU A 65 -8.66 -2.41 -23.43
C LEU A 65 -8.84 -1.64 -22.11
N ARG A 66 -8.00 -0.64 -21.83
CA ARG A 66 -8.11 0.16 -20.61
C ARG A 66 -9.32 1.09 -20.72
N PRO A 67 -10.13 1.25 -19.66
CA PRO A 67 -11.25 2.19 -19.70
C PRO A 67 -10.80 3.60 -20.09
N LYS A 68 -11.51 4.26 -21.01
CA LYS A 68 -11.12 5.58 -21.53
C LYS A 68 -11.07 6.65 -20.44
N GLU A 69 -11.92 6.54 -19.42
CA GLU A 69 -12.03 7.48 -18.29
C GLU A 69 -11.06 7.14 -17.14
N THR A 70 -9.95 6.45 -17.43
CA THR A 70 -8.99 6.12 -16.36
C THR A 70 -8.19 7.35 -15.95
N ILE A 71 -8.30 7.72 -14.68
CA ILE A 71 -7.44 8.71 -14.01
C ILE A 71 -6.22 8.03 -13.39
N VAL A 72 -5.21 8.83 -13.06
CA VAL A 72 -4.02 8.38 -12.33
C VAL A 72 -3.96 9.12 -10.99
N ILE A 73 -3.82 8.35 -9.91
CA ILE A 73 -3.67 8.88 -8.55
C ILE A 73 -2.27 8.51 -8.07
N ASP A 74 -1.47 9.51 -7.71
CA ASP A 74 -0.15 9.29 -7.14
C ASP A 74 -0.26 8.98 -5.65
N LEU A 75 0.26 7.82 -5.25
CA LEU A 75 0.24 7.38 -3.85
C LEU A 75 1.49 6.56 -3.53
N LEU A 76 2.23 6.96 -2.49
CA LEU A 76 3.47 6.29 -2.06
C LEU A 76 4.48 6.09 -3.21
N GLY A 77 4.61 7.09 -4.10
CA GLY A 77 5.49 7.03 -5.26
C GLY A 77 5.06 6.03 -6.33
N ARG A 78 3.76 5.71 -6.41
CA ARG A 78 3.17 4.87 -7.46
C ARG A 78 2.07 5.63 -8.17
N ALA A 79 2.11 5.62 -9.50
CA ALA A 79 1.04 6.07 -10.37
C ALA A 79 -0.06 4.99 -10.43
N VAL A 80 -1.11 5.13 -9.62
CA VAL A 80 -2.18 4.14 -9.50
C VAL A 80 -3.30 4.46 -10.51
N PRO A 81 -3.58 3.56 -11.48
CA PRO A 81 -4.70 3.73 -12.38
C PRO A 81 -6.04 3.49 -11.65
N ALA A 82 -7.00 4.39 -11.82
CA ALA A 82 -8.33 4.30 -11.21
C ALA A 82 -9.41 4.83 -12.15
N VAL A 83 -10.66 4.43 -11.94
CA VAL A 83 -11.82 4.92 -12.71
C VAL A 83 -12.92 5.40 -11.77
N MET A 84 -13.76 6.31 -12.24
CA MET A 84 -15.02 6.64 -11.55
C MET A 84 -16.03 5.51 -11.80
N THR A 85 -16.68 5.06 -10.74
CA THR A 85 -17.80 4.11 -10.80
C THR A 85 -19.03 4.78 -10.17
N GLU A 86 -20.20 4.15 -10.26
CA GLU A 86 -21.41 4.63 -9.57
C GLU A 86 -21.21 4.74 -8.05
N ASP A 87 -20.35 3.89 -7.48
CA ASP A 87 -20.01 3.89 -6.05
C ASP A 87 -18.75 4.74 -5.71
N GLY A 88 -18.32 5.61 -6.63
CA GLY A 88 -17.14 6.45 -6.50
C GLY A 88 -15.87 5.85 -7.14
N ILE A 89 -14.71 6.41 -6.80
CA ILE A 89 -13.43 6.04 -7.45
C ILE A 89 -13.01 4.61 -7.07
N ARG A 90 -12.49 3.83 -8.02
CA ARG A 90 -11.94 2.49 -7.75
C ARG A 90 -10.63 2.29 -8.51
N ALA A 91 -9.59 1.86 -7.80
CA ALA A 91 -8.32 1.50 -8.43
C ALA A 91 -8.48 0.24 -9.28
N LEU A 92 -7.74 0.17 -10.39
CA LEU A 92 -7.80 -0.95 -11.33
C LEU A 92 -6.86 -2.09 -10.92
N SER A 93 -7.35 -3.32 -11.03
CA SER A 93 -6.53 -4.52 -11.13
C SER A 93 -6.53 -4.98 -12.59
N GLY A 94 -5.40 -4.77 -13.27
CA GLY A 94 -5.40 -4.83 -14.74
C GLY A 94 -6.33 -3.75 -15.30
N ASN A 95 -7.43 -4.17 -15.95
CA ASN A 95 -8.40 -3.26 -16.55
C ASN A 95 -9.78 -3.29 -15.84
N ARG A 96 -9.88 -3.93 -14.67
CA ARG A 96 -11.14 -4.04 -13.91
C ARG A 96 -11.06 -3.24 -12.61
N PRO A 97 -12.10 -2.47 -12.26
CA PRO A 97 -12.23 -1.85 -10.94
C PRO A 97 -12.17 -2.91 -9.85
N MET A 98 -11.43 -2.64 -8.77
CA MET A 98 -11.38 -3.53 -7.61
C MET A 98 -12.60 -3.34 -6.71
N ASP A 99 -13.13 -4.44 -6.18
CA ASP A 99 -14.12 -4.44 -5.10
C ASP A 99 -13.43 -4.15 -3.75
N PRO A 100 -13.77 -3.04 -3.05
CA PRO A 100 -13.20 -2.71 -1.75
C PRO A 100 -13.45 -3.80 -0.70
N ARG A 101 -14.61 -4.47 -0.74
CA ARG A 101 -14.96 -5.56 0.21
C ARG A 101 -14.03 -6.76 0.05
N SER A 102 -13.56 -7.02 -1.18
CA SER A 102 -12.54 -8.04 -1.45
C SER A 102 -11.19 -7.68 -0.82
N VAL A 103 -10.81 -6.41 -0.83
CA VAL A 103 -9.58 -5.94 -0.17
C VAL A 103 -9.70 -6.04 1.35
N GLU A 104 -10.84 -5.67 1.92
CA GLU A 104 -11.13 -5.81 3.34
C GLU A 104 -11.05 -7.28 3.79
N ARG A 105 -11.74 -8.19 3.10
CA ARG A 105 -11.64 -9.64 3.37
C ARG A 105 -10.19 -10.13 3.27
N TYR A 106 -9.44 -9.64 2.28
CA TYR A 106 -8.01 -9.95 2.15
C TYR A 106 -7.22 -9.50 3.38
N LEU A 107 -7.39 -8.26 3.84
CA LEU A 107 -6.71 -7.74 5.04
C LEU A 107 -7.10 -8.53 6.29
N GLN A 108 -8.39 -8.77 6.50
CA GLN A 108 -8.90 -9.58 7.60
C GLN A 108 -8.31 -10.99 7.59
N SER A 109 -8.22 -11.64 6.42
CA SER A 109 -7.63 -12.97 6.30
C SER A 109 -6.13 -13.02 6.61
N LYS A 110 -5.41 -11.90 6.43
CA LYS A 110 -3.95 -11.83 6.60
C LYS A 110 -3.52 -11.38 7.99
N PHE A 111 -4.26 -10.46 8.59
CA PHE A 111 -3.98 -9.96 9.93
C PHE A 111 -4.76 -10.69 11.02
N GLY A 112 -5.93 -11.25 10.68
CA GLY A 112 -6.80 -11.92 11.62
C GLY A 112 -7.18 -11.00 12.78
N PRO A 113 -7.16 -11.49 14.04
CA PRO A 113 -7.47 -10.69 15.22
C PRO A 113 -6.55 -9.47 15.44
N ALA A 114 -5.36 -9.45 14.82
CA ALA A 114 -4.42 -8.34 14.97
C ALA A 114 -4.75 -7.13 14.06
N LEU A 115 -5.76 -7.21 13.19
CA LEU A 115 -6.03 -6.15 12.21
C LEU A 115 -6.30 -4.80 12.87
N ASP A 116 -7.13 -4.77 13.92
CA ASP A 116 -7.54 -3.53 14.58
C ASP A 116 -6.35 -2.87 15.29
N GLU A 117 -5.56 -3.65 16.02
CA GLU A 117 -4.38 -3.18 16.74
C GLU A 117 -3.28 -2.67 15.78
N VAL A 118 -3.06 -3.35 14.65
CA VAL A 118 -2.14 -2.86 13.61
C VAL A 118 -2.66 -1.59 12.95
N THR A 119 -3.98 -1.53 12.66
CA THR A 119 -4.62 -0.35 12.08
C THR A 119 -4.46 0.85 13.00
N ALA A 120 -4.67 0.68 14.31
CA ALA A 120 -4.50 1.74 15.30
C ALA A 120 -3.05 2.26 15.34
N ALA A 121 -2.06 1.37 15.43
CA ALA A 121 -0.66 1.76 15.44
C ALA A 121 -0.23 2.50 14.16
N MET A 122 -0.70 2.05 12.99
CA MET A 122 -0.43 2.74 11.73
C MET A 122 -1.15 4.08 11.62
N ARG A 123 -2.39 4.20 12.11
CA ARG A 123 -3.10 5.49 12.14
C ARG A 123 -2.39 6.50 13.02
N GLU A 124 -1.94 6.10 14.21
CA GLU A 124 -1.12 6.94 15.10
C GLU A 124 0.12 7.47 14.39
N LEU A 125 0.83 6.61 13.63
CA LEU A 125 1.97 7.05 12.82
C LEU A 125 1.56 8.01 11.69
N ALA A 126 0.47 7.75 10.97
CA ALA A 126 0.01 8.64 9.91
C ALA A 126 -0.44 10.01 10.43
N GLU A 127 -1.03 10.05 11.64
CA GLU A 127 -1.49 11.27 12.30
C GLU A 127 -0.35 12.08 12.94
N SER A 128 0.82 11.46 13.15
CA SER A 128 2.03 12.15 13.65
C SER A 128 2.59 13.21 12.69
N LEU A 129 2.13 13.24 11.43
CA LEU A 129 2.56 14.18 10.41
C LEU A 129 1.38 14.97 9.79
N PRO A 130 1.62 16.20 9.32
CA PRO A 130 0.71 16.88 8.40
C PRO A 130 0.51 16.07 7.10
N PRO A 131 -0.67 16.16 6.45
CA PRO A 131 -0.96 15.38 5.23
C PRO A 131 0.09 15.51 4.13
N GLU A 132 0.58 16.73 3.89
CA GLU A 132 1.58 16.99 2.85
C GLU A 132 2.93 16.34 3.15
N GLU A 133 3.37 16.38 4.40
CA GLU A 133 4.61 15.72 4.81
C GLU A 133 4.45 14.19 4.78
N LEU A 134 3.29 13.67 5.22
CA LEU A 134 2.97 12.26 5.11
C LEU A 134 3.01 11.79 3.65
N ALA A 135 2.42 12.54 2.72
CA ALA A 135 2.42 12.20 1.30
C ALA A 135 3.86 12.02 0.75
N ARG A 136 4.79 12.87 1.19
CA ARG A 136 6.21 12.80 0.81
C ARG A 136 6.95 11.63 1.46
N ARG A 137 6.68 11.35 2.74
CA ARG A 137 7.49 10.41 3.57
C ARG A 137 6.88 9.03 3.75
N ALA A 138 5.62 8.81 3.36
CA ALA A 138 4.90 7.58 3.69
C ALA A 138 5.61 6.29 3.25
N PHE A 139 6.23 6.25 2.07
CA PHE A 139 6.95 5.05 1.65
C PHE A 139 8.23 4.83 2.45
N GLU A 140 8.98 5.89 2.76
CA GLU A 140 10.17 5.84 3.62
C GLU A 140 9.81 5.30 5.02
N LEU A 141 8.74 5.81 5.64
CA LEU A 141 8.24 5.32 6.92
C LEU A 141 7.90 3.83 6.85
N TYR A 142 7.22 3.40 5.79
CA TYR A 142 6.96 1.98 5.54
C TYR A 142 8.25 1.15 5.50
N GLU A 143 9.30 1.64 4.85
CA GLU A 143 10.57 0.92 4.81
C GLU A 143 11.21 0.74 6.19
N GLN A 144 10.94 1.66 7.11
CA GLN A 144 11.45 1.59 8.48
C GLN A 144 10.72 0.52 9.31
N PHE A 145 9.39 0.35 9.20
CA PHE A 145 8.67 -0.63 10.04
C PHE A 145 8.28 -1.94 9.34
N ARG A 146 8.39 -2.02 7.99
CA ARG A 146 7.95 -3.19 7.23
C ARG A 146 8.57 -4.50 7.75
N PRO A 147 7.89 -5.65 7.55
CA PRO A 147 8.42 -6.94 7.95
C PRO A 147 9.86 -7.19 7.48
N LEU A 148 10.72 -7.58 8.42
CA LEU A 148 12.10 -7.96 8.10
C LEU A 148 12.12 -9.33 7.43
N VAL A 149 12.63 -9.38 6.20
CA VAL A 149 12.81 -10.62 5.42
C VAL A 149 14.20 -10.62 4.81
N PRO A 150 14.77 -11.80 4.46
CA PRO A 150 16.07 -11.87 3.79
C PRO A 150 16.13 -11.00 2.54
N PRO A 151 17.31 -10.46 2.17
CA PRO A 151 17.45 -9.72 0.94
C PRO A 151 17.33 -10.64 -0.29
N GLY A 152 17.11 -10.02 -1.46
CA GLY A 152 17.08 -10.72 -2.74
C GLY A 152 15.90 -11.69 -2.89
N VAL A 153 16.12 -12.72 -3.71
CA VAL A 153 15.11 -13.76 -4.01
C VAL A 153 14.70 -14.55 -2.77
N ARG A 154 15.61 -14.74 -1.79
CA ARG A 154 15.34 -15.51 -0.56
C ARG A 154 14.22 -14.93 0.30
N GLY A 155 14.01 -13.61 0.27
CA GLY A 155 12.92 -12.96 1.00
C GLY A 155 11.64 -12.79 0.19
N TRP A 156 11.65 -13.14 -1.10
CA TRP A 156 10.47 -13.00 -1.95
C TRP A 156 9.32 -13.83 -1.40
N GLY A 157 8.16 -13.19 -1.19
CA GLY A 157 6.97 -13.87 -0.68
C GLY A 157 7.08 -14.43 0.75
N ARG A 158 8.16 -14.14 1.49
CA ARG A 158 8.31 -14.60 2.88
C ARG A 158 7.57 -13.70 3.86
N ALA A 159 7.10 -14.29 4.94
CA ALA A 159 6.65 -13.57 6.11
C ALA A 159 7.85 -13.16 6.97
N GLY A 160 7.79 -11.95 7.51
CA GLY A 160 8.75 -11.40 8.46
C GLY A 160 8.04 -10.91 9.72
N VAL A 161 8.82 -10.47 10.70
CA VAL A 161 8.26 -9.87 11.92
C VAL A 161 7.85 -8.42 11.64
N LEU A 162 6.58 -8.11 11.88
CA LEU A 162 6.07 -6.75 12.03
C LEU A 162 6.02 -6.44 13.52
N ASP A 163 6.73 -5.39 13.94
CA ASP A 163 6.78 -4.93 15.31
C ASP A 163 5.98 -3.63 15.46
N LEU A 164 4.89 -3.68 16.23
CA LEU A 164 3.99 -2.54 16.43
C LEU A 164 4.61 -1.50 17.35
N ASP A 165 5.50 -1.89 18.26
CA ASP A 165 6.15 -0.96 19.17
C ASP A 165 7.09 -0.05 18.39
N ARG A 166 7.74 -0.60 17.34
CA ARG A 166 8.50 0.18 16.36
C ARG A 166 7.66 1.20 15.60
N ILE A 167 6.43 0.87 15.21
CA ILE A 167 5.53 1.81 14.53
C ILE A 167 5.19 2.99 15.46
N ARG A 168 4.84 2.68 16.71
CA ARG A 168 4.51 3.69 17.73
C ARG A 168 5.72 4.54 18.14
N ASP A 169 6.90 3.95 18.22
CA ASP A 169 8.15 4.68 18.45
C ASP A 169 8.44 5.70 17.35
N LEU A 170 8.20 5.34 16.08
CA LEU A 170 8.33 6.28 14.97
C LEU A 170 7.36 7.45 15.13
N ALA A 171 6.10 7.17 15.49
CA ALA A 171 5.08 8.21 15.72
C ALA A 171 5.51 9.19 16.82
N ARG A 172 5.95 8.66 17.98
CA ARG A 172 6.45 9.47 19.10
C ARG A 172 7.63 10.37 18.72
N ARG A 173 8.60 9.83 17.97
CA ARG A 173 9.79 10.58 17.54
C ARG A 173 9.43 11.74 16.62
N LEU A 174 8.47 11.55 15.71
CA LEU A 174 8.01 12.59 14.79
C LEU A 174 7.24 13.69 15.52
N GLN A 175 6.45 13.34 16.54
CA GLN A 175 5.75 14.32 17.37
C GLN A 175 6.70 15.12 18.28
N ALA A 176 7.76 14.47 18.78
CA ALA A 176 8.74 15.09 19.68
C ALA A 176 9.72 16.06 18.97
N ASN A 177 9.81 16.03 17.64
CA ASN A 177 10.74 16.88 16.89
C ASN A 177 10.00 17.83 15.93
N PRO A 178 9.46 18.96 16.45
CA PRO A 178 8.61 19.88 15.68
C PRO A 178 9.36 20.66 14.59
N SER A 179 10.69 20.57 14.50
CA SER A 179 11.51 21.24 13.47
C SER A 179 11.32 20.73 12.03
N THR A 180 10.38 19.81 11.82
CA THR A 180 9.99 19.31 10.48
C THR A 180 8.67 19.92 9.97
N ARG A 181 8.02 20.78 10.77
CA ARG A 181 6.79 21.51 10.39
C ARG A 181 7.06 22.71 9.50
#